data_AF-A0A946ERC2-F1
#
_entry.id   AF-A0A946ERC2-F1
#
_cell.length_a   1.000
_cell.length_b   1.000
_cell.length_c   1.000
_cell.angle_alpha   90.00
_cell.angle_beta   90.00
_cell.angle_gamma   90.00
#
_symmetry.space_group_name_H-M   'P 1'
#
loop_
_entity.id
_entity.type
_entity.pdbx_description
1 polymer ?
#
loop_
_entity_poly.entity_id
_entity_poly.type
_entity_poly.pdbx_seq_one_letter_code
_entity_poly.pdbx_strand_id
1 'polypeptide(L)'
;MSEPVDNKLDLLQQHWLALKGESPLPLSSDIRPENFFYLLGRVSIIDVRNGDYILRLVGSGIEELYGMRMQGRLLNDLPVVKMSEDARDQLNEAASSRRPTRTQTQISHGTSVAYYHRLVLPFADKDGPSDKAAVLLTALDWLPDDEYLLSRYATGNAT
;
A
#
# COMPACT_ATOMS: atom_id res chain seq x y z
N MET A 1 12.52 -16.74 -23.10
CA MET A 1 13.32 -15.97 -22.14
C MET A 1 12.41 -14.90 -21.59
N SER A 2 11.82 -15.13 -20.41
CA SER A 2 11.01 -14.11 -19.74
C SER A 2 11.96 -13.01 -19.27
N GLU A 3 11.62 -11.75 -19.50
CA GLU A 3 12.30 -10.63 -18.87
C GLU A 3 12.36 -10.87 -17.34
N PRO A 4 13.44 -10.45 -16.65
CA PRO A 4 13.42 -10.44 -15.20
C PRO A 4 12.23 -9.58 -14.77
N VAL A 5 11.25 -10.19 -14.12
CA VAL A 5 10.12 -9.46 -13.54
C VAL A 5 10.71 -8.46 -12.57
N ASP A 6 10.60 -7.18 -12.91
CA ASP A 6 11.03 -6.03 -12.14
C ASP A 6 10.15 -5.95 -10.87
N ASN A 7 10.32 -6.89 -9.94
CA ASN A 7 9.38 -7.12 -8.85
C ASN A 7 9.69 -6.15 -7.68
N LYS A 8 9.36 -4.88 -7.91
CA LYS A 8 9.51 -3.75 -6.97
C LYS A 8 8.95 -4.05 -5.59
N LEU A 9 7.84 -4.78 -5.53
CA LEU A 9 7.21 -5.22 -4.29
C LEU A 9 8.05 -6.28 -3.56
N ASP A 10 8.71 -7.20 -4.26
CA ASP A 10 9.62 -8.16 -3.62
C ASP A 10 10.84 -7.47 -3.04
N LEU A 11 11.41 -6.49 -3.77
CA LEU A 11 12.52 -5.67 -3.25
C LEU A 11 12.12 -4.93 -1.98
N LEU A 12 10.93 -4.33 -1.95
CA LEU A 12 10.40 -3.65 -0.77
C LEU A 12 10.17 -4.62 0.39
N GLN A 13 9.63 -5.82 0.13
CA GLN A 13 9.43 -6.84 1.15
C GLN A 13 10.76 -7.38 1.71
N GLN A 14 11.77 -7.59 0.86
CA GLN A 14 13.11 -7.99 1.29
C GLN A 14 13.75 -6.92 2.16
N HIS A 15 13.59 -5.64 1.79
CA HIS A 15 14.04 -4.53 2.62
C HIS A 15 13.37 -4.54 4.00
N TRP A 16 12.06 -4.76 4.07
CA TRP A 16 11.35 -4.91 5.34
C TRP A 16 11.87 -6.07 6.18
N LEU A 17 12.14 -7.22 5.57
CA LEU A 17 12.71 -8.38 6.26
C LEU A 17 14.09 -8.07 6.85
N ALA A 18 14.92 -7.31 6.12
CA ALA A 18 16.21 -6.86 6.61
C ALA A 18 16.08 -5.89 7.80
N LEU A 19 15.13 -4.96 7.77
CA LEU A 19 14.84 -4.06 8.89
C LEU A 19 14.32 -4.82 10.12
N LYS A 20 13.45 -5.81 9.91
CA LYS A 20 12.89 -6.62 10.99
C LYS A 20 13.97 -7.35 11.77
N GLY A 21 14.95 -7.94 11.08
CA GLY A 21 15.97 -8.79 11.70
C GLY A 21 15.35 -9.85 12.61
N GLU A 22 15.80 -9.89 13.86
CA GLU A 22 15.29 -10.79 14.91
C GLU A 22 14.08 -10.22 15.67
N SER A 23 13.79 -8.93 15.51
CA SER A 23 12.64 -8.29 16.17
C SER A 23 11.31 -8.82 15.61
N PRO A 24 10.20 -8.78 16.38
CA PRO A 24 8.89 -9.18 15.87
C PRO A 24 8.40 -8.28 14.73
N LEU A 25 8.66 -6.97 14.83
CA LEU A 25 8.40 -5.96 13.81
C LEU A 25 9.55 -4.94 13.78
N PRO A 26 9.86 -4.35 12.61
CA PRO A 26 10.68 -3.15 12.53
C PRO A 26 9.94 -1.93 13.08
N LEU A 27 10.68 -0.88 13.47
CA LEU A 27 10.07 0.35 13.96
C LEU A 27 9.64 1.23 12.78
N SER A 28 8.54 1.95 12.94
CA SER A 28 8.11 2.93 11.92
C SER A 28 9.11 4.06 11.72
N SER A 29 9.98 4.34 12.70
CA SER A 29 11.13 5.24 12.59
C SER A 29 12.25 4.70 11.71
N ASP A 30 12.19 3.45 11.23
CA ASP A 30 13.13 2.86 10.26
C ASP A 30 12.70 3.07 8.81
N ILE A 31 11.47 3.56 8.58
CA ILE A 31 10.96 3.84 7.23
C ILE A 31 11.77 4.99 6.62
N ARG A 32 12.43 4.70 5.51
CA ARG A 32 13.27 5.65 4.75
C ARG A 32 12.82 5.66 3.28
N PRO A 33 12.10 6.71 2.82
CA PRO A 33 11.60 6.82 1.45
C PRO A 33 12.65 6.57 0.36
N GLU A 34 13.90 6.91 0.62
CA GLU A 34 15.06 6.69 -0.26
C GLU A 34 15.30 5.21 -0.58
N ASN A 35 14.88 4.27 0.29
CA ASN A 35 15.04 2.84 0.06
C ASN A 35 14.00 2.25 -0.90
N PHE A 36 12.93 3.00 -1.21
CA PHE A 36 11.85 2.58 -2.09
C PHE A 36 11.36 3.73 -2.98
N PHE A 37 12.29 4.59 -3.41
CA PHE A 37 11.99 5.80 -4.20
C PHE A 37 11.18 5.49 -5.48
N TYR A 38 11.41 4.30 -6.06
CA TYR A 38 10.74 3.78 -7.25
C TYR A 38 9.24 3.47 -7.06
N LEU A 39 8.74 3.47 -5.81
CA LEU A 39 7.33 3.25 -5.46
C LEU A 39 6.66 4.48 -4.82
N LEU A 40 7.31 5.64 -4.68
CA LEU A 40 6.78 6.75 -3.85
C LEU A 40 5.38 7.26 -4.25
N GLY A 41 5.08 7.29 -5.55
CA GLY A 41 3.73 7.64 -6.04
C GLY A 41 2.66 6.57 -5.77
N ARG A 42 3.08 5.37 -5.34
CA ARG A 42 2.27 4.15 -5.23
C ARG A 42 2.30 3.54 -3.82
N VAL A 43 2.68 4.31 -2.80
CA VAL A 43 2.69 3.85 -1.40
C VAL A 43 1.80 4.69 -0.51
N SER A 44 1.30 4.10 0.58
CA SER A 44 0.63 4.84 1.66
C SER A 44 1.19 4.44 3.01
N ILE A 45 1.29 5.40 3.93
CA ILE A 45 1.57 5.15 5.35
C ILE A 45 0.27 5.31 6.12
N ILE A 46 -0.08 4.29 6.89
CA ILE A 46 -1.37 4.16 7.56
C ILE A 46 -1.14 3.94 9.05
N ASP A 47 -1.81 4.71 9.91
CA ASP A 47 -1.84 4.48 11.35
C ASP A 47 -2.89 3.44 11.68
N VAL A 48 -2.53 2.47 12.53
CA VAL A 48 -3.48 1.56 13.14
C VAL A 48 -3.99 2.19 14.44
N ARG A 49 -5.28 2.53 14.50
CA ARG A 49 -5.91 3.20 15.64
C ARG A 49 -7.13 2.42 16.09
N ASN A 50 -7.07 1.70 17.22
CA ASN A 50 -8.20 1.02 17.91
C ASN A 50 -9.46 0.77 17.04
N GLY A 51 -9.36 -0.11 16.04
CA GLY A 51 -10.49 -0.50 15.18
C GLY A 51 -10.64 0.27 13.87
N ASP A 52 -9.76 1.23 13.59
CA ASP A 52 -9.75 2.01 12.35
C ASP A 52 -8.32 2.32 11.85
N TYR A 53 -8.27 2.92 10.66
CA TYR A 53 -7.05 3.20 9.90
C TYR A 53 -7.04 4.65 9.43
N ILE A 54 -6.01 5.41 9.81
CA ILE A 54 -5.81 6.80 9.35
C ILE A 54 -4.74 6.83 8.26
N LEU A 55 -5.08 7.37 7.10
CA LEU A 55 -4.15 7.51 5.97
C LEU A 55 -3.20 8.70 6.21
N ARG A 56 -2.11 8.50 6.95
CA ARG A 56 -1.14 9.55 7.30
C ARG A 56 -0.47 10.19 6.09
N LEU A 57 -0.08 9.35 5.12
CA LEU A 57 0.54 9.77 3.87
C LEU A 57 0.02 8.87 2.76
N VAL A 58 -0.26 9.45 1.59
CA VAL A 58 -0.73 8.73 0.40
C VAL A 58 0.07 9.23 -0.79
N GLY A 59 0.64 8.32 -1.56
CA GLY A 59 1.39 8.63 -2.77
C GLY A 59 0.48 9.28 -3.81
N SER A 60 1.00 10.28 -4.54
CA SER A 60 0.21 11.08 -5.47
C SER A 60 -0.46 10.26 -6.57
N GLY A 61 0.19 9.21 -7.07
CA GLY A 61 -0.39 8.32 -8.07
C GLY A 61 -1.59 7.52 -7.55
N ILE A 62 -1.68 7.26 -6.24
CA ILE A 62 -2.87 6.67 -5.62
C ILE A 62 -4.01 7.69 -5.58
N GLU A 63 -3.74 8.93 -5.14
CA GLU A 63 -4.77 9.98 -5.11
C GLU A 63 -5.28 10.33 -6.52
N GLU A 64 -4.40 10.33 -7.53
CA GLU A 64 -4.75 10.47 -8.95
C GLU A 64 -5.64 9.31 -9.43
N LEU A 65 -5.26 8.06 -9.09
CA LEU A 65 -6.04 6.86 -9.45
C LEU A 65 -7.46 6.91 -8.91
N TYR A 66 -7.63 7.36 -7.67
CA TYR A 66 -8.94 7.46 -7.02
C TYR A 66 -9.64 8.79 -7.29
N GLY A 67 -9.00 9.73 -7.98
CA GLY A 67 -9.54 11.06 -8.28
C GLY A 67 -9.88 11.88 -7.03
N MET A 68 -9.27 11.58 -5.88
CA MET A 68 -9.60 12.23 -4.61
C MET A 68 -8.42 12.30 -3.66
N ARG A 69 -8.40 13.35 -2.84
CA ARG A 69 -7.44 13.49 -1.75
C ARG A 69 -7.84 12.57 -0.58
N MET A 70 -6.95 11.65 -0.25
CA MET A 70 -7.14 10.60 0.75
C MET A 70 -6.34 10.87 2.03
N GLN A 71 -5.23 11.61 1.92
CA GLN A 71 -4.38 11.89 3.08
C GLN A 71 -5.15 12.58 4.22
N GLY A 72 -4.95 12.08 5.44
CA GLY A 72 -5.57 12.54 6.68
C GLY A 72 -6.95 11.96 6.98
N ARG A 73 -7.53 11.18 6.06
CA ARG A 73 -8.87 10.59 6.22
C ARG A 73 -8.81 9.23 6.91
N LEU A 74 -9.93 8.84 7.52
CA LEU A 74 -10.15 7.45 7.92
C LEU A 74 -10.44 6.60 6.69
N LEU A 75 -10.00 5.35 6.71
CA LEU A 75 -10.32 4.39 5.64
C LEU A 75 -11.83 4.21 5.49
N ASN A 76 -12.58 4.28 6.61
CA ASN A 76 -14.05 4.24 6.64
C ASN A 76 -14.74 5.42 5.95
N ASP A 77 -14.08 6.57 5.87
CA ASP A 77 -14.68 7.80 5.31
C ASP A 77 -14.56 7.84 3.77
N LEU A 78 -13.91 6.84 3.17
CA LEU A 78 -13.74 6.80 1.74
C LEU A 78 -15.02 6.27 1.08
N PRO A 79 -15.50 6.94 0.01
CA PRO A 79 -16.75 6.56 -0.67
C PRO A 79 -16.65 5.22 -1.43
N VAL A 80 -15.48 4.58 -1.45
CA VAL A 80 -15.19 3.37 -2.23
C VAL A 80 -15.45 2.11 -1.39
N VAL A 81 -16.70 1.94 -0.95
CA VAL A 81 -17.15 0.98 0.09
C VAL A 81 -16.61 -0.45 -0.13
N LYS A 82 -16.66 -0.97 -1.36
CA LYS A 82 -16.21 -2.34 -1.65
C LYS A 82 -14.68 -2.49 -1.65
N MET A 83 -13.95 -1.51 -2.18
CA MET A 83 -12.48 -1.54 -2.13
C MET A 83 -11.96 -1.31 -0.70
N SER A 84 -12.71 -0.57 0.13
CA SER A 84 -12.37 -0.39 1.54
C SER A 84 -12.54 -1.67 2.37
N GLU A 85 -13.44 -2.58 2.01
CA GLU A 85 -13.61 -3.87 2.71
C GLU A 85 -12.42 -4.81 2.42
N ASP A 86 -12.11 -5.08 1.15
CA ASP A 86 -10.97 -5.93 0.78
C ASP A 86 -9.63 -5.35 1.29
N ALA A 87 -9.48 -4.02 1.23
CA ALA A 87 -8.32 -3.36 1.79
C ALA A 87 -8.28 -3.54 3.32
N ARG A 88 -9.40 -3.32 4.01
CA ARG A 88 -9.49 -3.47 5.46
C ARG A 88 -9.14 -4.88 5.91
N ASP A 89 -9.66 -5.91 5.25
CA ASP A 89 -9.39 -7.29 5.63
C ASP A 89 -7.90 -7.60 5.53
N GLN A 90 -7.24 -7.14 4.47
CA GLN A 90 -5.79 -7.29 4.34
C GLN A 90 -5.01 -6.49 5.39
N LEU A 91 -5.44 -5.26 5.70
CA LEU A 91 -4.81 -4.44 6.75
C LEU A 91 -4.95 -5.11 8.14
N ASN A 92 -6.14 -5.66 8.43
CA ASN A 92 -6.41 -6.42 9.65
C ASN A 92 -5.53 -7.67 9.75
N GLU A 93 -5.40 -8.41 8.65
CA GLU A 93 -4.54 -9.59 8.59
C GLU A 93 -3.07 -9.23 8.85
N ALA A 94 -2.54 -8.20 8.17
CA ALA A 94 -1.15 -7.78 8.35
C ALA A 94 -0.89 -7.28 9.78
N ALA A 95 -1.80 -6.47 10.33
CA ALA A 95 -1.67 -5.91 11.67
C ALA A 95 -1.72 -6.99 12.76
N SER A 96 -2.65 -7.96 12.64
CA SER A 96 -2.85 -9.02 13.63
C SER A 96 -1.78 -10.12 13.54
N SER A 97 -1.44 -10.56 12.33
CA SER A 97 -0.43 -11.61 12.11
C SER A 97 1.00 -11.10 12.30
N ARG A 98 1.21 -9.78 12.17
CA ARG A 98 2.53 -9.12 12.22
C ARG A 98 3.46 -9.64 11.12
N ARG A 99 2.87 -9.94 9.97
CA ARG A 99 3.56 -10.45 8.78
C ARG A 99 3.19 -9.62 7.55
N PRO A 100 4.08 -9.52 6.56
CA PRO A 100 3.71 -9.02 5.25
C PRO A 100 2.54 -9.80 4.66
N THR A 101 1.58 -9.11 4.08
CA THR A 101 0.50 -9.74 3.30
C THR A 101 0.53 -9.17 1.89
N ARG A 102 0.27 -10.02 0.89
CA ARG A 102 0.18 -9.62 -0.51
C ARG A 102 -1.13 -10.12 -1.08
N THR A 103 -1.85 -9.26 -1.77
CA THR A 103 -3.08 -9.61 -2.50
C THR A 103 -2.97 -9.17 -3.95
N GLN A 104 -3.70 -9.84 -4.83
CA GLN A 104 -4.03 -9.32 -6.15
C GLN A 104 -5.45 -8.79 -6.08
N THR A 105 -5.67 -7.61 -6.62
CA THR A 105 -6.95 -6.92 -6.57
C THR A 105 -7.14 -6.15 -7.88
N GLN A 106 -8.32 -5.59 -8.07
CA GLN A 106 -8.69 -4.90 -9.29
C GLN A 106 -9.31 -3.56 -8.97
N ILE A 107 -9.13 -2.61 -9.87
CA ILE A 107 -9.86 -1.35 -9.90
C ILE A 107 -10.69 -1.30 -11.17
N SER A 108 -11.94 -0.89 -11.04
CA SER A 108 -12.85 -0.72 -12.16
C SER A 108 -13.07 0.76 -12.41
N HIS A 109 -12.96 1.18 -13.66
CA HIS A 109 -13.30 2.53 -14.10
C HIS A 109 -14.10 2.45 -15.40
N GLY A 110 -15.39 2.77 -15.32
CA GLY A 110 -16.33 2.55 -16.41
C GLY A 110 -16.41 1.06 -16.80
N THR A 111 -16.13 0.75 -18.07
CA THR A 111 -16.12 -0.63 -18.61
C THR A 111 -14.78 -1.33 -18.50
N SER A 112 -13.75 -0.63 -18.03
CA SER A 112 -12.38 -1.14 -18.01
C SER A 112 -11.99 -1.57 -16.59
N VAL A 113 -11.25 -2.67 -16.50
CA VAL A 113 -10.74 -3.25 -15.25
C VAL A 113 -9.23 -3.33 -15.36
N ALA A 114 -8.53 -2.84 -14.35
CA ALA A 114 -7.09 -3.00 -14.22
C ALA A 114 -6.78 -3.77 -12.93
N TYR A 115 -5.77 -4.63 -12.98
CA TYR A 115 -5.31 -5.43 -11.86
C TYR A 115 -4.00 -4.87 -11.28
N TYR A 116 -3.85 -5.05 -9.98
CA TYR A 116 -2.64 -4.68 -9.27
C TYR A 116 -2.38 -5.62 -8.10
N HIS A 117 -1.11 -5.69 -7.72
CA HIS A 117 -0.70 -6.28 -6.46
C HIS A 117 -0.65 -5.20 -5.38
N ARG A 118 -1.17 -5.55 -4.19
CA ARG A 118 -1.02 -4.73 -2.99
C ARG A 118 -0.22 -5.50 -1.95
N LEU A 119 0.93 -4.94 -1.58
CA LEU A 119 1.72 -5.39 -0.44
C LEU A 119 1.37 -4.53 0.78
N VAL A 120 1.19 -5.16 1.94
CA VAL A 120 1.04 -4.48 3.23
C VAL A 120 2.16 -4.95 4.15
N LEU A 121 2.90 -4.00 4.72
CA LEU A 121 4.04 -4.23 5.59
C LEU A 121 3.76 -3.62 6.97
N PRO A 122 3.69 -4.44 8.04
CA PRO A 122 3.45 -3.93 9.38
C PRO A 122 4.72 -3.41 10.04
N PHE A 123 4.58 -2.34 10.80
CA PHE A 123 5.63 -1.72 11.62
C PHE A 123 5.10 -1.47 13.03
N ALA A 124 5.99 -1.56 14.00
CA ALA A 124 5.72 -1.07 15.34
C ALA A 124 5.75 0.45 15.40
N ASP A 125 5.16 1.02 16.45
CA ASP A 125 5.27 2.45 16.70
C ASP A 125 6.74 2.83 17.00
N LYS A 126 7.12 4.08 16.72
CA LYS A 126 8.50 4.55 16.87
C LYS A 126 9.04 4.43 18.31
N ASP A 127 8.15 4.56 19.30
CA ASP A 127 8.46 4.46 20.73
C ASP A 127 7.68 3.31 21.41
N GLY A 128 6.98 2.49 20.63
CA GLY A 128 6.08 1.46 21.13
C GLY A 128 6.72 0.08 21.22
N PRO A 129 6.03 -0.89 21.84
CA PRO A 129 6.52 -2.25 21.90
C PRO A 129 6.55 -2.85 20.48
N SER A 130 7.66 -3.52 20.16
CA SER A 130 7.90 -4.09 18.82
C SER A 130 6.96 -5.26 18.46
N ASP A 131 6.12 -5.70 19.39
CA ASP A 131 5.21 -6.84 19.23
C ASP A 131 3.80 -6.44 18.79
N LYS A 132 3.50 -5.15 18.60
CA LYS A 132 2.22 -4.63 18.13
C LYS A 132 2.39 -3.78 16.88
N ALA A 133 1.65 -4.10 15.82
CA ALA A 133 1.58 -3.25 14.64
C ALA A 133 0.82 -1.95 14.98
N ALA A 134 1.46 -0.81 14.73
CA ALA A 134 0.88 0.52 14.92
C ALA A 134 0.91 1.36 13.63
N VAL A 135 1.75 0.96 12.67
CA VAL A 135 1.87 1.60 11.36
C VAL A 135 1.90 0.53 10.29
N LEU A 136 1.22 0.76 9.17
CA LEU A 136 1.26 -0.09 7.99
C LEU A 136 1.79 0.74 6.81
N LEU A 137 2.78 0.20 6.08
CA LEU A 137 3.17 0.70 4.77
C LEU A 137 2.47 -0.16 3.72
N THR A 138 1.66 0.45 2.88
CA THR A 138 1.07 -0.23 1.72
C THR A 138 1.79 0.19 0.46
N ALA A 139 1.95 -0.72 -0.50
CA ALA A 139 2.53 -0.45 -1.80
C ALA A 139 1.71 -1.13 -2.89
N LEU A 140 1.48 -0.41 -3.99
CA LEU A 140 0.78 -0.89 -5.17
C LEU A 140 1.76 -1.08 -6.32
N ASP A 141 1.62 -2.18 -7.05
CA ASP A 141 2.33 -2.38 -8.31
C ASP A 141 1.42 -3.03 -9.34
N TRP A 142 1.52 -2.56 -10.57
CA TRP A 142 0.61 -2.91 -11.65
C TRP A 142 1.03 -4.22 -12.30
N LEU A 143 0.07 -4.97 -12.82
CA LEU A 143 0.41 -6.09 -13.70
C LEU A 143 0.89 -5.53 -15.05
N PRO A 144 1.89 -6.16 -15.71
CA PRO A 144 2.52 -5.65 -16.92
C PRO A 144 1.55 -5.27 -18.05
N ASP A 145 0.43 -5.99 -18.16
CA ASP A 145 -0.59 -5.74 -19.20
C ASP A 145 -1.49 -4.53 -18.91
N ASP A 146 -1.52 -4.06 -17.66
CA ASP A 146 -2.42 -3.00 -17.19
C ASP A 146 -1.79 -1.60 -17.21
N GLU A 147 -0.46 -1.49 -17.27
CA GLU A 147 0.25 -0.20 -17.30
C GLU A 147 -0.18 0.67 -18.50
N TYR A 148 -0.51 0.03 -19.62
CA TYR A 148 -1.10 0.68 -20.78
C TYR A 148 -2.49 1.28 -20.50
N LEU A 149 -3.36 0.56 -19.78
CA LEU A 149 -4.68 1.06 -19.40
C LEU A 149 -4.58 2.26 -18.46
N LEU A 150 -3.58 2.26 -17.58
CA LEU A 150 -3.34 3.33 -16.60
C LEU A 150 -2.80 4.61 -17.20
N SER A 151 -1.95 4.52 -18.22
CA SER A 151 -1.53 5.70 -18.99
C SER A 151 -2.74 6.45 -19.59
N ARG A 152 -3.78 5.71 -19.98
CA ARG A 152 -5.04 6.30 -20.48
C ARG A 152 -5.93 6.83 -19.37
N TYR A 153 -5.91 6.23 -18.18
CA TYR A 153 -6.63 6.76 -17.02
C TYR A 153 -6.03 8.08 -16.50
N ALA A 154 -4.71 8.19 -16.42
CA ALA A 154 -4.03 9.41 -15.94
C ALA A 154 -4.26 10.64 -16.85
N THR A 155 -4.53 10.41 -18.14
CA THR A 155 -4.75 11.48 -19.14
C THR A 155 -6.23 11.89 -19.27
N GLY A 156 -7.15 11.24 -18.55
CA GLY A 156 -8.60 11.42 -18.69
C GLY A 156 -9.20 12.65 -18.00
N ASN A 157 -8.44 13.41 -17.20
CA ASN A 157 -8.91 14.61 -16.51
C ASN A 157 -8.78 15.89 -17.36
N ALA A 158 -9.24 15.82 -18.61
CA ALA A 158 -9.39 16.98 -19.47
C ALA A 158 -10.72 16.92 -20.24
N THR A 159 -11.82 17.16 -19.53
CA THR A 159 -13.05 17.75 -20.11
C THR A 159 -13.89 18.39 -19.02
#